data_AF-A0A2A5JFD2-F1
#
_entry.id   AF-A0A2A5JFD2-F1
#
_cell.length_a   1.000
_cell.length_b   1.000
_cell.length_c   1.000
_cell.angle_alpha   90.00
_cell.angle_beta   90.00
_cell.angle_gamma   90.00
#
_symmetry.space_group_name_H-M   'P 1'
#
loop_
_entity.id
_entity.type
_entity.pdbx_description
1 polymer ?
#
loop_
_entity_poly.entity_id
_entity_poly.type
_entity_poly.pdbx_seq_one_letter_code
_entity_poly.pdbx_strand_id
1 'polypeptide(L)'
;MTFLQFVGDNVSVQRFGWSRRSDGDPSVFEPRELLHAYENRSTREVRDSGELLIEIPLSDASIVEITVLDASAGWIDSRVRGLCSSLDKIDRRAQRVLRGGFSIGWIELESERHGVIDYWENGVNNEYPISIVWNGNSWEEAATT
;
A
#
# COMPACT_ATOMS: atom_id res chain seq x y z
N MET A 1 -14.09 10.54 54.80
CA MET A 1 -13.26 10.44 53.57
C MET A 1 -12.54 9.10 53.57
N THR A 2 -12.36 8.56 52.37
CA THR A 2 -11.43 7.47 51.99
C THR A 2 -12.02 6.06 51.83
N PHE A 3 -12.43 5.83 50.56
CA PHE A 3 -12.24 4.68 49.65
C PHE A 3 -12.61 3.24 50.06
N LEU A 4 -13.73 2.79 49.49
CA LEU A 4 -14.03 1.39 49.18
C LEU A 4 -13.19 0.93 47.98
N GLN A 5 -12.42 -0.15 48.16
CA GLN A 5 -11.82 -0.91 47.06
C GLN A 5 -12.88 -1.84 46.47
N PHE A 6 -13.19 -1.66 45.18
CA PHE A 6 -13.90 -2.65 44.40
C PHE A 6 -12.90 -3.63 43.80
N VAL A 7 -13.02 -4.89 44.21
CA VAL A 7 -12.50 -6.07 43.50
C VAL A 7 -13.49 -6.34 42.36
N GLY A 8 -13.04 -6.19 41.12
CA GLY A 8 -13.83 -6.41 39.91
C GLY A 8 -13.23 -7.56 39.11
N ASP A 9 -14.09 -8.50 38.73
CA ASP A 9 -13.81 -9.86 38.31
C ASP A 9 -12.95 -10.04 37.06
N ASN A 10 -12.18 -11.14 37.08
CA ASN A 10 -11.54 -11.77 35.93
C ASN A 10 -12.57 -12.17 34.88
N VAL A 11 -12.75 -11.36 33.84
CA VAL A 11 -13.42 -11.80 32.61
C VAL A 11 -12.35 -12.23 31.61
N SER A 12 -12.17 -13.55 31.55
CA SER A 12 -11.37 -14.27 30.56
C SER A 12 -11.93 -14.04 29.16
N VAL A 13 -11.35 -13.10 28.40
CA VAL A 13 -11.58 -13.02 26.95
C VAL A 13 -10.50 -13.85 26.26
N GLN A 14 -10.93 -15.01 25.75
CA GLN A 14 -10.13 -15.89 24.92
C GLN A 14 -9.56 -15.12 23.72
N ARG A 15 -8.27 -14.80 23.76
CA ARG A 15 -7.52 -14.35 22.60
C ARG A 15 -7.38 -15.54 21.64
N PHE A 16 -8.05 -15.46 20.50
CA PHE A 16 -7.76 -16.30 19.35
C PHE A 16 -6.30 -16.07 18.95
N GLY A 17 -5.45 -17.06 19.22
CA GLY A 17 -4.07 -17.06 18.76
C GLY A 17 -4.01 -17.21 17.26
N TRP A 18 -3.67 -16.12 16.55
CA TRP A 18 -3.14 -16.22 15.21
C TRP A 18 -1.72 -16.78 15.30
N SER A 19 -1.63 -18.11 15.19
CA SER A 19 -0.40 -18.78 14.78
C SER A 19 -0.12 -18.44 13.32
N ARG A 20 0.51 -17.29 13.04
CA ARG A 20 1.23 -17.10 11.77
C ARG A 20 2.59 -17.79 11.93
N ARG A 21 2.80 -18.87 11.18
CA ARG A 21 4.13 -19.31 10.79
C ARG A 21 4.71 -18.19 9.92
N SER A 22 5.56 -17.36 10.49
CA SER A 22 6.26 -16.28 9.79
C SER A 22 7.64 -16.79 9.38
N ASP A 23 7.73 -17.36 8.18
CA ASP A 23 9.00 -17.61 7.47
C ASP A 23 9.25 -16.53 6.38
N GLY A 24 8.73 -15.32 6.58
CA GLY A 24 8.98 -14.19 5.72
C GLY A 24 8.88 -12.91 6.53
N ASP A 25 9.74 -11.95 6.21
CA ASP A 25 9.70 -10.61 6.78
C ASP A 25 8.25 -10.07 6.82
N PRO A 26 7.87 -9.34 7.87
CA PRO A 26 6.56 -8.71 7.94
C PRO A 26 6.35 -7.84 6.69
N SER A 27 5.18 -8.00 6.05
CA SER A 27 4.80 -7.16 4.92
C SER A 27 4.77 -5.70 5.36
N VAL A 28 5.42 -4.83 4.59
CA VAL A 28 5.28 -3.37 4.72
C VAL A 28 3.86 -2.92 4.38
N PHE A 29 3.14 -3.70 3.56
CA PHE A 29 1.86 -3.34 2.96
C PHE A 29 0.75 -4.35 3.30
N GLU A 30 0.48 -4.64 4.57
CA GLU A 30 -0.66 -5.50 4.91
C GLU A 30 -1.95 -4.96 4.25
N PRO A 31 -2.57 -5.67 3.28
CA PRO A 31 -3.52 -5.06 2.35
C PRO A 31 -4.74 -4.41 3.01
N ARG A 32 -5.17 -4.97 4.15
CA ARG A 32 -6.28 -4.43 4.94
C ARG A 32 -5.92 -3.12 5.62
N GLU A 33 -4.69 -3.01 6.12
CA GLU A 33 -4.21 -1.79 6.77
C GLU A 33 -4.01 -0.69 5.74
N LEU A 34 -3.43 -1.02 4.58
CA LEU A 34 -3.25 -0.08 3.48
C LEU A 34 -4.60 0.42 2.95
N LEU A 35 -5.56 -0.48 2.71
CA LEU A 35 -6.91 -0.09 2.30
C LEU A 35 -7.59 0.79 3.35
N HIS A 36 -7.51 0.43 4.63
CA HIS A 36 -8.08 1.23 5.71
C HIS A 36 -7.40 2.62 5.79
N ALA A 37 -6.09 2.69 5.59
CA ALA A 37 -5.34 3.94 5.55
C ALA A 37 -5.80 4.82 4.38
N TYR A 38 -5.92 4.24 3.20
CA TYR A 38 -6.44 4.93 2.03
C TYR A 38 -7.84 5.50 2.27
N GLU A 39 -8.76 4.72 2.82
CA GLU A 39 -10.16 5.13 3.00
C GLU A 39 -10.35 6.19 4.08
N ASN A 40 -9.51 6.20 5.12
CA ASN A 40 -9.76 7.01 6.33
C ASN A 40 -8.72 8.08 6.59
N ARG A 41 -7.54 8.00 5.96
CA ARG A 41 -6.37 8.83 6.30
C ARG A 41 -5.64 9.40 5.09
N SER A 42 -6.04 9.05 3.87
CA SER A 42 -5.36 9.59 2.68
C SER A 42 -5.63 11.08 2.50
N THR A 43 -4.61 11.79 2.01
CA THR A 43 -4.73 13.15 1.49
C THR A 43 -4.84 13.10 -0.04
N ARG A 44 -5.44 14.15 -0.61
CA ARG A 44 -5.67 14.27 -2.05
C ARG A 44 -5.36 15.69 -2.48
N GLU A 45 -4.50 15.85 -3.47
CA GLU A 45 -4.12 17.14 -4.04
C GLU A 45 -4.20 17.08 -5.56
N VAL A 46 -4.97 17.99 -6.16
CA VAL A 46 -4.96 18.19 -7.61
C VAL A 46 -3.91 19.25 -7.92
N ARG A 47 -2.87 18.86 -8.66
CA ARG A 47 -1.78 19.74 -9.06
C ARG A 47 -2.20 20.64 -10.21
N ASP A 48 -1.46 21.72 -10.43
CA ASP A 48 -1.67 22.65 -11.56
C ASP A 48 -1.56 21.95 -12.93
N SER A 49 -0.84 20.82 -12.99
CA SER A 49 -0.73 19.95 -14.18
C SER A 49 -2.05 19.22 -14.52
N GLY A 50 -3.02 19.18 -13.61
CA GLY A 50 -4.24 18.37 -13.72
C GLY A 50 -4.10 16.95 -13.17
N GLU A 51 -2.92 16.58 -12.68
CA GLU A 51 -2.65 15.31 -12.02
C GLU A 51 -3.21 15.30 -10.60
N LEU A 52 -3.64 14.14 -10.13
CA LEU A 52 -4.04 13.92 -8.74
C LEU A 52 -2.92 13.18 -8.00
N LEU A 53 -2.41 13.80 -6.94
CA LEU A 53 -1.58 13.13 -5.94
C LEU A 53 -2.48 12.59 -4.82
N ILE A 54 -2.28 11.32 -4.46
CA ILE A 54 -2.88 10.66 -3.31
C ILE A 54 -1.75 10.17 -2.42
N GLU A 55 -1.72 10.62 -1.18
CA GLU A 55 -0.75 10.16 -0.19
C GLU A 55 -1.45 9.27 0.83
N ILE A 56 -0.92 8.07 1.06
CA ILE A 56 -1.47 7.12 2.01
C ILE A 56 -0.47 6.90 3.14
N PRO A 57 -0.73 7.39 4.36
CA PRO A 57 0.19 7.20 5.49
C PRO A 57 0.16 5.76 6.01
N LEU A 58 1.33 5.15 6.12
CA LEU A 58 1.52 3.82 6.68
C LEU A 58 1.69 3.84 8.21
N SER A 59 1.74 2.64 8.81
CA SER A 59 1.86 2.47 10.26
C SER A 59 3.25 2.81 10.80
N ASP A 60 4.29 2.69 9.96
CA ASP A 60 5.68 3.03 10.25
C ASP A 60 6.03 4.50 9.97
N ALA A 61 5.00 5.34 9.76
CA ALA A 61 5.09 6.75 9.37
C ALA A 61 5.67 7.03 7.98
N SER A 62 5.96 5.99 7.18
CA SER A 62 6.21 6.18 5.76
C SER A 62 4.92 6.50 4.99
N ILE A 63 5.06 6.94 3.74
CA ILE A 63 3.95 7.35 2.88
C ILE A 63 4.05 6.58 1.58
N VAL A 64 2.91 6.07 1.10
CA VAL A 64 2.76 5.61 -0.28
C VAL A 64 2.18 6.75 -1.10
N GLU A 65 2.91 7.19 -2.11
CA GLU A 65 2.49 8.21 -3.05
C GLU A 65 1.95 7.57 -4.32
N ILE A 66 0.73 7.96 -4.70
CA ILE A 66 0.08 7.53 -5.94
C ILE A 66 -0.29 8.77 -6.75
N THR A 67 0.30 8.89 -7.94
CA THR A 67 -0.05 9.91 -8.93
C THR A 67 -1.03 9.33 -9.92
N VAL A 68 -2.09 10.07 -10.24
CA VAL A 68 -3.02 9.76 -11.34
C VAL A 68 -2.99 10.89 -12.36
N LEU A 69 -2.75 10.57 -13.62
CA LEU A 69 -2.52 11.60 -14.66
C LEU A 69 -3.76 12.43 -15.02
N ASP A 70 -4.96 11.90 -14.77
CA ASP A 70 -6.23 12.61 -14.95
C ASP A 70 -7.02 12.62 -13.64
N ALA A 71 -7.03 13.76 -12.94
CA ALA A 71 -7.75 13.91 -11.68
C ALA A 71 -9.28 13.79 -11.81
N SER A 72 -9.83 13.91 -13.02
CA SER A 72 -11.27 13.85 -13.27
C SER A 72 -11.78 12.42 -13.55
N ALA A 73 -10.87 11.45 -13.62
CA ALA A 73 -11.18 10.08 -13.96
C ALA A 73 -12.12 9.39 -12.96
N GLY A 74 -13.30 8.95 -13.43
CA GLY A 74 -14.29 8.25 -12.61
C GLY A 74 -13.85 6.87 -12.09
N TRP A 75 -12.70 6.36 -12.53
CA TRP A 75 -12.18 5.05 -12.14
C TRP A 75 -11.22 5.10 -10.94
N ILE A 76 -10.74 6.27 -10.52
CA ILE A 76 -9.66 6.45 -9.53
C ILE A 76 -9.88 5.60 -8.27
N ASP A 77 -11.00 5.80 -7.58
CA ASP A 77 -11.23 5.13 -6.29
C ASP A 77 -11.20 3.61 -6.42
N SER A 78 -11.81 3.07 -7.48
CA SER A 78 -11.81 1.62 -7.71
C SER A 78 -10.41 1.06 -7.97
N ARG A 79 -9.54 1.80 -8.68
CA ARG A 79 -8.19 1.35 -9.05
C ARG A 79 -7.23 1.48 -7.90
N VAL A 80 -7.36 2.53 -7.09
CA VAL A 80 -6.53 2.69 -5.89
C VAL A 80 -6.91 1.67 -4.83
N ARG A 81 -8.19 1.36 -4.63
CA ARG A 81 -8.61 0.23 -3.75
C ARG A 81 -8.07 -1.10 -4.26
N GLY A 82 -8.16 -1.33 -5.58
CA GLY A 82 -7.56 -2.48 -6.23
C GLY A 82 -6.05 -2.57 -5.96
N LEU A 83 -5.34 -1.46 -6.07
CA LEU A 83 -3.90 -1.39 -5.80
C LEU A 83 -3.59 -1.70 -4.33
N CYS A 84 -4.34 -1.11 -3.39
CA CYS A 84 -4.19 -1.42 -1.96
C CYS A 84 -4.34 -2.91 -1.66
N SER A 85 -5.18 -3.61 -2.44
CA SER A 85 -5.40 -5.05 -2.27
C SER A 85 -4.29 -5.94 -2.85
N SER A 86 -3.53 -5.44 -3.83
CA SER A 86 -2.55 -6.22 -4.59
C SER A 86 -1.09 -5.77 -4.41
N LEU A 87 -0.83 -4.60 -3.83
CA LEU A 87 0.50 -3.99 -3.75
C LEU A 87 1.53 -4.90 -3.06
N ASP A 88 1.19 -5.51 -1.92
CA ASP A 88 2.07 -6.46 -1.20
C ASP A 88 2.52 -7.63 -2.10
N LYS A 89 1.62 -8.16 -2.93
CA LYS A 89 1.96 -9.27 -3.82
C LYS A 89 2.91 -8.83 -4.93
N ILE A 90 2.74 -7.62 -5.45
CA ILE A 90 3.60 -7.03 -6.48
C ILE A 90 4.98 -6.73 -5.87
N ASP A 91 5.02 -6.06 -4.73
CA ASP A 91 6.26 -5.72 -4.02
C ASP A 91 7.06 -6.97 -3.66
N ARG A 92 6.46 -7.98 -3.03
CA ARG A 92 7.16 -9.26 -2.75
C ARG A 92 7.70 -9.95 -3.99
N ARG A 93 7.09 -9.74 -5.16
CA ARG A 93 7.62 -10.27 -6.42
C ARG A 93 8.80 -9.43 -6.92
N ALA A 94 8.67 -8.11 -6.92
CA ALA A 94 9.73 -7.17 -7.26
C ALA A 94 10.97 -7.39 -6.37
N GLN A 95 10.80 -7.42 -5.05
CA GLN A 95 11.89 -7.61 -4.08
C GLN A 95 12.65 -8.93 -4.28
N ARG A 96 11.98 -9.99 -4.74
CA ARG A 96 12.65 -11.26 -5.08
C ARG A 96 13.56 -11.12 -6.30
N VAL A 97 13.17 -10.31 -7.29
CA VAL A 97 13.98 -10.04 -8.50
C VAL A 97 15.12 -9.08 -8.18
N LEU A 98 14.82 -8.03 -7.42
CA LEU A 98 15.74 -6.96 -7.05
C LEU A 98 16.72 -7.36 -5.93
N ARG A 99 16.52 -8.54 -5.30
CA ARG A 99 17.37 -9.14 -4.26
C ARG A 99 17.50 -8.29 -2.99
N GLY A 100 16.50 -7.47 -2.69
CA GLY A 100 16.52 -6.51 -1.59
C GLY A 100 17.45 -5.32 -1.88
N GLY A 101 17.19 -4.19 -1.22
CA GLY A 101 17.94 -2.95 -1.44
C GLY A 101 17.21 -1.93 -2.32
N PHE A 102 15.97 -2.21 -2.71
CA PHE A 102 15.10 -1.27 -3.40
C PHE A 102 13.86 -0.99 -2.56
N SER A 103 13.35 0.23 -2.63
CA SER A 103 12.10 0.65 -1.99
C SER A 103 11.18 1.27 -3.04
N ILE A 104 9.87 1.20 -2.85
CA ILE A 104 8.94 1.95 -3.71
C ILE A 104 9.22 3.44 -3.51
N GLY A 105 9.48 4.15 -4.62
CA GLY A 105 9.57 5.60 -4.66
C GLY A 105 8.18 6.20 -4.81
N TRP A 106 7.60 6.06 -6.01
CA TRP A 106 6.21 6.46 -6.28
C TRP A 106 5.50 5.44 -7.17
N ILE A 107 4.18 5.58 -7.24
CA ILE A 107 3.32 4.81 -8.12
C ILE A 107 2.58 5.78 -9.04
N GLU A 108 2.57 5.51 -10.33
CA GLU A 108 1.82 6.30 -11.31
C GLU A 108 0.73 5.44 -11.96
N LEU A 109 -0.52 5.88 -11.90
CA LEU A 109 -1.64 5.29 -12.63
C LEU A 109 -1.91 6.12 -13.87
N GLU A 110 -1.28 5.73 -14.97
CA GLU A 110 -1.37 6.39 -16.27
C GLU A 110 -2.77 6.28 -16.89
N SER A 111 -3.50 5.20 -16.61
CA SER A 111 -4.85 4.98 -17.14
C SER A 111 -5.67 4.01 -16.27
N GLU A 112 -6.92 3.80 -16.66
CA GLU A 112 -7.82 2.81 -16.03
C GLU A 112 -7.21 1.39 -15.99
N ARG A 113 -6.27 1.08 -16.91
CA ARG A 113 -5.74 -0.27 -17.13
C ARG A 113 -4.23 -0.42 -17.01
N HIS A 114 -3.50 0.68 -16.89
CA HIS A 114 -2.04 0.67 -16.90
C HIS A 114 -1.50 1.66 -15.86
N GLY A 115 -0.38 1.28 -15.25
CA GLY A 115 0.40 2.13 -14.37
C GLY A 115 1.82 1.61 -14.23
N VAL A 116 2.62 2.31 -13.44
CA VAL A 116 4.02 1.99 -13.17
C VAL A 116 4.26 2.12 -11.67
N ILE A 117 5.05 1.19 -11.12
CA ILE A 117 5.63 1.31 -9.77
C ILE A 117 7.13 1.51 -9.96
N ASP A 118 7.65 2.64 -9.50
CA ASP A 118 9.07 2.95 -9.57
C ASP A 118 9.77 2.53 -8.29
N TYR A 119 10.73 1.61 -8.42
CA TYR A 119 11.57 1.17 -7.32
C TYR A 119 12.90 1.89 -7.34
N TRP A 120 13.32 2.41 -6.19
CA TRP A 120 14.54 3.18 -6.03
C TRP A 120 15.56 2.40 -5.20
N GLU A 121 16.78 2.32 -5.70
CA GLU A 121 17.88 1.69 -4.98
C GLU A 121 18.27 2.52 -3.74
N ASN A 122 18.34 1.87 -2.58
CA ASN A 122 18.60 2.55 -1.32
C ASN A 122 20.01 3.18 -1.31
N GLY A 123 20.07 4.51 -1.24
CA GLY A 123 21.33 5.25 -1.17
C GLY A 123 22.02 5.47 -2.52
N VAL A 124 21.33 5.18 -3.64
CA VAL A 124 21.82 5.40 -5.01
C VAL A 124 20.71 6.05 -5.84
N ASN A 125 21.06 6.90 -6.80
CA ASN A 125 20.09 7.49 -7.73
C ASN A 125 19.87 6.56 -8.93
N ASN A 126 19.34 5.37 -8.66
CA ASN A 126 19.06 4.35 -9.66
C ASN A 126 17.62 3.85 -9.51
N GLU A 127 16.90 3.84 -10.62
CA GLU A 127 15.46 3.57 -10.68
C GLU A 127 15.20 2.29 -11.45
N TYR A 128 14.20 1.54 -11.01
CA TYR A 128 13.72 0.32 -11.65
C TYR A 128 12.19 0.36 -11.80
N PRO A 129 11.69 0.80 -12.96
CA PRO A 129 10.27 0.85 -13.24
C PRO A 129 9.70 -0.56 -13.43
N ILE A 130 8.54 -0.82 -12.83
CA ILE A 130 7.75 -2.02 -13.09
C ILE A 130 6.37 -1.61 -13.58
N SER A 131 6.05 -1.94 -14.84
CA SER A 131 4.71 -1.78 -15.38
C SER A 131 3.71 -2.71 -14.71
N ILE A 132 2.54 -2.19 -14.40
CA ILE A 132 1.41 -2.92 -13.84
C ILE A 132 0.17 -2.75 -14.70
N VAL A 133 -0.63 -3.81 -14.78
CA VAL A 133 -1.86 -3.86 -15.58
C VAL A 133 -3.06 -4.26 -14.72
N TRP A 134 -4.21 -3.67 -15.02
CA TRP A 134 -5.48 -4.05 -14.41
C TRP A 134 -6.11 -5.21 -15.17
N ASN A 135 -6.32 -6.35 -14.51
CA ASN A 135 -6.91 -7.54 -15.13
C ASN A 135 -8.44 -7.63 -14.96
N GLY A 136 -9.07 -6.62 -14.37
CA GLY A 136 -10.51 -6.61 -14.04
C GLY A 136 -10.78 -6.73 -12.53
N ASN A 137 -9.88 -7.38 -11.78
CA ASN A 137 -10.05 -7.66 -10.36
C ASN A 137 -8.91 -7.10 -9.49
N SER A 138 -7.68 -7.08 -10.01
CA SER A 138 -6.49 -6.62 -9.29
C SER A 138 -5.45 -6.04 -10.25
N TRP A 139 -4.48 -5.32 -9.68
CA TRP A 139 -3.26 -4.99 -10.41
C TRP A 139 -2.29 -6.16 -10.39
N GLU A 140 -1.62 -6.38 -11.51
CA GLU A 140 -0.58 -7.39 -11.67
C GLU A 140 0.60 -6.79 -12.44
N GLU A 141 1.81 -7.29 -12.18
CA GLU A 141 2.99 -6.98 -13.00
C GLU A 141 2.71 -7.35 -14.47
N ALA A 142 2.98 -6.41 -15.38
CA ALA A 142 2.85 -6.65 -16.81
C ALA A 142 3.82 -7.76 -17.24
N ALA A 143 3.36 -8.68 -18.08
CA ALA A 143 4.26 -9.68 -18.65
C ALA A 143 5.29 -8.98 -19.55
N THR A 144 6.56 -9.08 -19.20
CA THR A 144 7.67 -8.70 -20.08
C THR A 144 7.63 -9.66 -21.27
N THR A 145 7.34 -9.15 -22.46
CA THR A 145 7.31 -9.94 -23.70
C THR A 145 8.70 -10.04 -24.30
#